data_AF-A0A7W0M0X5-F1
#
_entry.id   AF-A0A7W0M0X5-F1
#
_cell.length_a   1.000
_cell.length_b   1.000
_cell.length_c   1.000
_cell.angle_alpha   90.00
_cell.angle_beta   90.00
_cell.angle_gamma   90.00
#
_symmetry.space_group_name_H-M   'P 1'
#
loop_
_entity.id
_entity.type
_entity.pdbx_description
1 polymer ?
#
loop_
_entity_poly.entity_id
_entity_poly.type
_entity_poly.pdbx_seq_one_letter_code
_entity_poly.pdbx_strand_id
1 'polypeptide(L)'
;MPKPPIRRHLVEISPERAGEESRVAKVAARSFDDVLLAKLVDGLRRSPAWRDGLSFVAESADEIVGQVCSPGRCWTPRENWSMYWS
;
A
#
# COMPACT_ATOMS: atom_id res chain seq x y z
N MET A 1 -1.54 -14.51 -37.48
CA MET A 1 -1.44 -13.10 -37.03
C MET A 1 -0.20 -12.98 -36.14
N PRO A 2 0.70 -12.01 -36.37
CA PRO A 2 1.81 -11.78 -35.44
C PRO A 2 1.28 -11.34 -34.08
N LYS A 3 1.81 -11.92 -33.00
CA LYS A 3 1.46 -11.56 -31.62
C LYS A 3 1.87 -10.10 -31.39
N PRO A 4 0.99 -9.21 -30.91
CA PRO A 4 1.36 -7.83 -30.64
C PRO A 4 2.53 -7.79 -29.65
N PRO A 5 3.48 -6.84 -29.79
CA PRO A 5 4.63 -6.75 -28.92
C PRO A 5 4.16 -6.54 -27.47
N ILE A 6 4.66 -7.36 -26.56
CA ILE A 6 4.46 -7.19 -25.12
C ILE A 6 5.14 -5.87 -24.75
N ARG A 7 4.37 -4.80 -24.56
CA ARG A 7 4.89 -3.58 -23.93
C ARG A 7 5.25 -3.95 -22.50
N ARG A 8 6.54 -4.12 -22.23
CA ARG A 8 7.04 -4.22 -20.86
C ARG A 8 6.85 -2.85 -20.21
N HIS A 9 5.75 -2.68 -19.49
CA HIS A 9 5.65 -1.58 -18.54
C HIS A 9 6.63 -1.92 -17.42
N LEU A 10 7.76 -1.22 -17.40
CA LEU A 10 8.70 -1.33 -16.29
C LEU A 10 7.99 -0.73 -15.07
N VAL A 11 7.75 -1.58 -14.09
CA VAL A 11 7.23 -1.17 -12.78
C VAL A 11 8.39 -1.28 -11.80
N GLU A 12 8.72 -0.17 -11.16
CA GLU A 12 9.72 -0.11 -10.10
C GLU A 12 9.01 -0.09 -8.74
N ILE A 13 9.54 -0.83 -7.77
CA ILE A 13 9.00 -0.86 -6.42
C ILE A 13 10.01 -0.19 -5.50
N SER A 14 9.55 0.81 -4.75
CA SER A 14 10.36 1.49 -3.75
C SER A 14 9.58 1.73 -2.47
N PRO A 15 10.27 1.95 -1.34
CA PRO A 15 9.62 2.53 -0.16
C PRO A 15 8.92 3.84 -0.54
N GLU A 16 7.76 4.08 0.07
CA GLU A 16 7.09 5.38 0.01
C GLU A 16 8.01 6.46 0.59
N ARG A 17 8.13 7.59 -0.11
CA ARG A 17 8.94 8.73 0.28
C ARG A 17 8.08 9.80 0.96
N ALA A 18 8.70 10.60 1.83
CA ALA A 18 8.03 11.75 2.43
C ALA A 18 7.53 12.72 1.34
N GLY A 19 6.29 13.21 1.46
CA GLY A 19 5.67 14.09 0.47
C GLY A 19 4.87 13.38 -0.62
N GLU A 20 4.84 12.04 -0.64
CA GLU A 20 4.07 11.27 -1.62
C GLU A 20 2.62 11.00 -1.21
N GLU A 21 2.17 11.52 -0.05
CA GLU A 21 0.88 11.20 0.56
C GLU A 21 -0.29 11.50 -0.40
N SER A 22 -0.21 12.63 -1.11
CA SER A 22 -1.22 13.02 -2.10
C SER A 22 -1.24 12.13 -3.35
N ARG A 23 -0.10 11.56 -3.75
CA ARG A 23 -0.03 10.61 -4.88
C ARG A 23 -0.60 9.25 -4.45
N VAL A 24 -0.27 8.79 -3.25
CA VAL A 24 -0.82 7.56 -2.65
C VAL A 24 -2.34 7.65 -2.47
N ALA A 25 -2.86 8.77 -1.96
CA ALA A 25 -4.30 8.96 -1.78
C ALA A 25 -5.09 8.86 -3.11
N LYS A 26 -4.52 9.35 -4.23
CA LYS A 26 -5.12 9.21 -5.56
C LYS A 26 -5.23 7.74 -6.00
N VAL A 27 -4.21 6.94 -5.71
CA VAL A 27 -4.20 5.51 -6.04
C VAL A 27 -5.22 4.75 -5.21
N ALA A 28 -5.30 5.03 -3.91
CA ALA A 28 -6.32 4.46 -3.04
C ALA A 28 -7.74 4.85 -3.51
N ALA A 29 -7.98 6.12 -3.85
CA ALA A 29 -9.26 6.57 -4.39
C ALA A 29 -9.65 5.82 -5.67
N ARG A 30 -8.73 5.67 -6.62
CA ARG A 30 -8.97 4.93 -7.87
C ARG A 30 -9.21 3.43 -7.65
N SER A 31 -8.57 2.84 -6.64
CA SER A 31 -8.65 1.40 -6.38
C SER A 31 -9.94 0.98 -5.68
N PHE A 32 -10.47 1.85 -4.82
CA PHE A 32 -11.63 1.54 -3.99
C PHE A 32 -12.92 2.28 -4.40
N ASP A 33 -12.82 3.23 -5.34
CA ASP A 33 -13.93 4.11 -5.76
C ASP A 33 -14.62 4.83 -4.58
N ASP A 34 -13.86 5.08 -3.50
CA ASP A 34 -14.37 5.63 -2.24
C ASP A 34 -13.38 6.65 -1.67
N VAL A 35 -13.89 7.87 -1.44
CA VAL A 35 -13.15 9.02 -0.91
C VAL A 35 -12.73 8.80 0.56
N LEU A 36 -13.46 8.01 1.34
CA LEU A 36 -13.09 7.64 2.70
C LEU A 36 -11.92 6.67 2.70
N LEU A 37 -11.93 5.68 1.80
CA LEU A 37 -10.82 4.73 1.64
C LEU A 37 -9.57 5.41 1.06
N ALA A 38 -9.73 6.48 0.28
CA ALA A 38 -8.61 7.33 -0.13
C ALA A 38 -7.85 7.95 1.05
N LYS A 39 -8.53 8.18 2.18
CA LYS A 39 -7.97 8.73 3.43
C LYS A 39 -7.50 7.64 4.40
N LEU A 40 -7.70 6.36 4.07
CA LEU A 40 -7.35 5.25 4.94
C LEU A 40 -5.86 5.23 5.25
N VAL A 41 -5.00 5.39 4.24
CA VAL A 41 -3.54 5.37 4.43
C VAL A 41 -3.09 6.52 5.32
N ASP A 42 -3.65 7.73 5.14
CA ASP A 42 -3.40 8.86 6.05
C ASP A 42 -3.87 8.59 7.48
N GLY A 43 -4.99 7.89 7.63
CA GLY A 43 -5.48 7.42 8.93
C GLY A 43 -4.52 6.43 9.58
N LEU A 44 -4.02 5.47 8.82
CA LEU A 44 -3.05 4.48 9.28
C LEU A 44 -1.73 5.13 9.68
N ARG A 45 -1.24 6.15 8.96
CA ARG A 45 -0.03 6.90 9.32
C ARG A 45 -0.10 7.58 10.69
N ARG A 46 -1.30 8.00 11.10
CA ARG A 46 -1.55 8.60 12.42
C ARG A 46 -1.70 7.56 13.54
N SER A 47 -1.76 6.27 13.21
CA SER A 47 -1.88 5.21 14.20
C SER A 47 -0.58 5.08 15.00
N PRO A 48 -0.64 4.90 16.34
CA PRO A 48 0.53 4.54 17.14
C PRO A 48 1.20 3.24 16.70
N ALA A 49 0.50 2.38 15.96
CA ALA A 49 1.05 1.15 15.42
C ALA A 49 1.97 1.38 14.21
N TRP A 50 1.83 2.52 13.53
CA TRP A 50 2.55 2.83 12.29
C TRP A 50 4.06 2.69 12.47
N ARG A 51 4.71 2.10 11.46
CA ARG A 51 6.16 1.94 11.41
C ARG A 51 6.65 2.48 10.10
N ASP A 52 7.61 3.40 10.18
CA ASP A 52 8.27 3.94 9.02
C ASP A 52 8.97 2.83 8.23
N GLY A 53 9.01 2.98 6.90
CA GLY A 53 9.62 2.00 6.00
C GLY A 53 8.77 0.76 5.70
N LEU A 54 7.53 0.68 6.21
CA LEU A 54 6.59 -0.42 5.90
C LEU A 54 5.49 -0.03 4.90
N SER A 55 5.68 1.05 4.15
CA SER A 55 4.83 1.46 3.03
C SER A 55 5.65 1.43 1.75
N PHE A 56 5.11 0.81 0.70
CA PHE A 56 5.77 0.62 -0.58
C PHE A 56 4.84 1.09 -1.70
N VAL A 57 5.45 1.67 -2.72
CA VAL A 57 4.78 2.18 -3.91
C VAL A 57 5.32 1.46 -5.14
N ALA A 58 4.42 1.22 -6.09
CA ALA A 58 4.77 0.74 -7.42
C ALA A 58 4.69 1.93 -8.38
N GLU A 59 5.80 2.26 -9.04
CA GLU A 59 5.91 3.38 -9.97
C GLU A 59 6.05 2.89 -11.42
N SER A 60 5.35 3.54 -12.35
CA SER A 60 5.45 3.32 -13.78
C SER A 60 5.40 4.67 -14.48
N ALA A 61 6.45 5.02 -15.24
CA ALA A 61 6.55 6.30 -15.96
C ALA A 61 6.26 7.52 -15.04
N ASP A 62 6.90 7.54 -13.87
CA ASP A 62 6.77 8.58 -12.84
C ASP A 62 5.37 8.71 -12.18
N GLU A 63 4.46 7.78 -12.45
CA GLU A 63 3.16 7.68 -11.77
C GLU A 63 3.18 6.52 -10.76
N ILE A 64 2.71 6.77 -9.52
CA ILE A 64 2.41 5.68 -8.60
C ILE A 64 1.13 4.99 -9.10
N VAL A 65 1.25 3.71 -9.43
CA VAL A 65 0.16 2.87 -9.96
C VAL A 65 -0.36 1.85 -8.94
N GLY A 66 0.33 1.71 -7.80
CA GLY A 66 -0.07 0.80 -6.72
C GLY A 66 0.59 1.18 -5.41
N GLN A 67 -0.05 0.81 -4.30
CA GLN A 67 0.48 1.02 -2.96
C GLN A 67 0.12 -0.16 -2.06
N VAL A 68 1.05 -0.53 -1.19
CA VAL A 68 0.83 -1.48 -0.10
C VAL A 68 1.46 -0.94 1.17
N CYS A 69 0.76 -1.01 2.30
CA CYS A 69 1.33 -0.69 3.59
C CYS A 69 1.00 -1.78 4.61
N SER A 70 1.96 -2.06 5.49
CA SER A 70 1.77 -2.90 6.67
C SER A 70 1.96 -2.03 7.91
N PRO A 71 0.88 -1.55 8.56
CA PRO A 71 0.96 -0.59 9.67
C PRO A 71 1.50 -1.21 10.98
N GLY A 72 2.19 -2.37 10.95
CA GLY A 72 2.72 -3.03 12.14
C GLY A 72 3.28 -4.44 11.86
N ARG A 73 3.58 -5.18 12.92
CA ARG A 73 3.82 -6.64 12.85
C ARG A 73 2.51 -7.29 12.44
N CYS A 74 2.36 -7.64 11.17
CA CYS A 74 1.32 -8.58 10.78
C CYS A 74 1.48 -9.87 11.60
N TRP A 75 0.41 -10.26 12.30
CA TRP A 75 0.14 -11.57 12.87
C TRP A 75 1.37 -12.44 13.20
N THR A 76 1.89 -12.34 14.43
CA THR A 76 2.71 -13.41 15.01
C THR A 76 1.77 -14.52 15.51
N PRO A 77 1.82 -15.77 14.98
CA PRO A 77 0.91 -16.84 15.39
C PRO A 77 1.13 -17.34 16.83
N ARG A 78 2.05 -16.76 17.61
CA ARG A 78 2.54 -17.38 18.86
C ARG A 78 1.80 -16.99 20.14
N GLU A 79 0.98 -15.93 20.17
CA GLU A 79 0.48 -15.40 21.46
C GLU A 79 -1.05 -15.44 21.67
N ASN A 80 -1.87 -15.79 20.66
CA ASN A 80 -3.34 -15.62 20.76
C ASN A 80 -4.20 -16.90 20.80
N TRP A 81 -3.62 -18.10 20.90
CA TRP A 81 -4.43 -19.34 20.94
C TRP A 81 -5.14 -19.59 22.28
N SER A 82 -4.72 -18.93 23.36
CA SER A 82 -5.31 -19.08 24.70
C SER A 82 -6.55 -18.21 24.96
N MET A 83 -6.94 -17.31 24.04
CA MET A 83 -8.06 -16.38 24.26
C MET A 83 -9.40 -16.83 23.67
N TYR A 84 -9.43 -17.88 22.83
CA TYR A 84 -10.64 -18.33 22.13
C TYR A 84 -11.23 -19.65 22.64
N TRP A 85 -10.65 -20.23 23.69
CA TRP A 85 -11.20 -21.39 24.40
C TRP A 85 -11.22 -21.10 25.89
N SER A 86 -12.29 -20.46 26.35
CA SER A 86 -12.71 -20.40 27.75
C SER A 86 -14.22 -20.49 27.79
#